data_AF-A0A2P4YGY5-F1
#
_entry.id   AF-A0A2P4YGY5-F1
#
_cell.length_a   1.000
_cell.length_b   1.000
_cell.length_c   1.000
_cell.angle_alpha   90.00
_cell.angle_beta   90.00
_cell.angle_gamma   90.00
#
_symmetry.space_group_name_H-M   'P 1'
#
loop_
_entity.id
_entity.type
_entity.pdbx_description
1 polymer ?
#
loop_
_entity_poly.entity_id
_entity_poly.type
_entity_poly.pdbx_seq_one_letter_code
_entity_poly.pdbx_strand_id
1 'polypeptide(L)'
;MDSQASNSERTARYLHEERLKQQEDGETNKKMSCRWFLDRSFYCVTPGNQMEHFYRYGQVDECKFTWKNMYLCYRASMMDEEKRQDFLKDTPLDASNSPHVTDVWEKKEVPGW
;
A
#
# COMPACT_ATOMS: atom_id res chain seq x y z
N MET A 1 9.42 1.73 -15.60
CA MET A 1 8.51 1.98 -14.47
C MET A 1 9.34 2.59 -13.36
N ASP A 2 8.95 3.76 -12.89
CA ASP A 2 9.69 4.44 -11.82
C ASP A 2 9.40 3.80 -10.45
N SER A 3 10.35 3.86 -9.52
CA SER A 3 10.24 3.23 -8.19
C SER A 3 8.96 3.65 -7.45
N GLN A 4 8.56 4.91 -7.63
CA GLN A 4 7.36 5.50 -7.03
C GLN A 4 6.09 4.83 -7.53
N ALA A 5 5.96 4.58 -8.84
CA ALA A 5 4.79 3.94 -9.43
C ALA A 5 4.62 2.49 -8.92
N SER A 6 5.71 1.73 -8.86
CA SER A 6 5.70 0.37 -8.30
C SER A 6 5.32 0.37 -6.82
N ASN A 7 5.81 1.32 -6.02
CA ASN A 7 5.47 1.41 -4.61
C ASN A 7 4.01 1.88 -4.38
N SER A 8 3.48 2.75 -5.23
CA SER A 8 2.07 3.17 -5.17
C SER A 8 1.12 2.03 -5.51
N GLU A 9 1.42 1.25 -6.55
CA GLU A 9 0.63 0.07 -6.91
C GLU A 9 0.58 -0.95 -5.76
N ARG A 10 1.73 -1.23 -5.14
CA ARG A 10 1.80 -2.12 -3.96
C ARG A 10 0.99 -1.61 -2.77
N THR A 11 0.96 -0.29 -2.57
CA THR A 11 0.18 0.32 -1.49
C THR A 11 -1.32 0.19 -1.76
N ALA A 12 -1.77 0.48 -2.99
CA ALA A 12 -3.17 0.32 -3.38
C ALA A 12 -3.64 -1.14 -3.25
N ARG A 13 -2.79 -2.10 -3.65
CA ARG A 13 -3.02 -3.54 -3.46
C ARG A 13 -3.27 -3.91 -2.01
N TYR A 14 -2.36 -3.54 -1.13
CA TYR A 14 -2.47 -3.84 0.30
C TYR A 14 -3.75 -3.27 0.91
N LEU A 15 -4.09 -2.02 0.60
CA LEU A 15 -5.29 -1.36 1.11
C LEU A 15 -6.58 -2.01 0.61
N HIS A 16 -6.58 -2.49 -0.64
CA HIS A 16 -7.70 -3.23 -1.19
C HIS A 16 -7.88 -4.58 -0.49
N GLU A 17 -6.81 -5.34 -0.30
CA GLU A 17 -6.85 -6.62 0.42
C GLU A 17 -7.32 -6.45 1.87
N GLU A 18 -6.83 -5.46 2.60
CA GLU A 18 -7.26 -5.18 3.96
C GLU A 18 -8.74 -4.79 4.03
N ARG A 19 -9.25 -4.06 3.04
CA ARG A 19 -10.68 -3.73 2.96
C ARG A 19 -11.55 -4.97 2.76
N LEU A 20 -11.13 -5.88 1.88
CA LEU A 20 -11.84 -7.14 1.65
C LEU A 20 -11.90 -7.97 2.93
N LYS A 21 -10.78 -8.10 3.64
CA LYS A 21 -10.75 -8.80 4.95
C LYS A 21 -11.68 -8.15 5.96
N GLN A 22 -11.67 -6.81 6.09
CA GLN A 22 -12.58 -6.09 6.97
C GLN A 22 -14.06 -6.35 6.63
N GLN A 23 -14.38 -6.49 5.34
CA GLN A 23 -15.73 -6.80 4.88
C GLN A 23 -16.14 -8.24 5.23
N GLU A 24 -15.22 -9.20 5.17
CA GLU A 24 -15.45 -10.60 5.56
C GLU A 24 -15.59 -10.77 7.08
N ASP A 25 -14.76 -10.09 7.87
CA ASP A 25 -14.72 -10.20 9.34
C ASP A 25 -15.89 -9.48 10.03
N GLY A 26 -16.70 -8.72 9.30
CA GLY A 26 -17.82 -7.93 9.84
C GLY A 26 -17.38 -6.85 10.83
N GLU A 27 -16.08 -6.57 10.91
CA GLU A 27 -15.51 -5.59 11.83
C GLU A 27 -15.62 -4.20 11.24
N THR A 28 -16.32 -3.30 11.94
CA THR A 28 -16.49 -1.91 11.54
C THR A 28 -15.17 -1.14 11.72
N ASN A 29 -14.27 -1.24 10.74
CA ASN A 29 -13.24 -0.25 10.38
C ASN A 29 -12.47 0.40 11.56
N LYS A 30 -12.16 -0.33 12.63
CA LYS A 30 -11.77 0.31 13.91
C LYS A 30 -10.28 0.53 14.09
N LYS A 31 -9.41 -0.17 13.35
CA LYS A 31 -7.96 -0.06 13.52
C LYS A 31 -7.22 -0.23 12.19
N MET A 32 -6.58 0.84 11.73
CA MET A 32 -5.61 0.74 10.62
C MET A 32 -4.31 0.11 11.13
N SER A 33 -3.87 -0.98 10.49
CA SER A 33 -2.63 -1.68 10.81
C SER A 33 -1.44 -1.02 10.09
N CYS A 34 -0.73 -0.10 10.76
CA CYS A 34 0.44 0.56 10.15
C CYS A 34 1.71 -0.31 10.03
N ARG A 35 1.64 -1.56 10.52
CA ARG A 35 2.76 -2.49 10.56
C ARG A 35 3.35 -2.76 9.18
N TRP A 36 2.50 -2.96 8.17
CA TRP A 36 2.96 -3.21 6.81
C TRP A 36 3.75 -2.03 6.24
N PHE A 37 3.29 -0.80 6.47
CA PHE A 37 3.97 0.41 6.00
C PHE A 37 5.35 0.61 6.65
N LEU A 38 5.46 0.25 7.94
CA LEU A 38 6.73 0.24 8.65
C LEU A 38 7.69 -0.78 8.03
N ASP A 39 7.26 -2.04 7.94
CA ASP A 39 8.08 -3.13 7.41
C ASP A 39 8.50 -2.84 5.95
N ARG A 40 7.61 -2.27 5.14
CA ARG A 40 7.90 -1.85 3.75
C ARG A 40 8.94 -0.74 3.68
N SER A 41 8.89 0.22 4.58
CA SER A 41 9.87 1.33 4.64
C SER A 41 11.25 0.83 5.02
N PHE A 42 11.33 -0.06 6.01
CA PHE A 42 12.58 -0.71 6.40
C PHE A 42 13.12 -1.63 5.30
N TYR A 43 12.26 -2.39 4.63
CA TYR A 43 12.66 -3.21 3.50
C TYR A 43 13.29 -2.39 2.39
N CYS A 44 12.71 -1.21 2.09
CA CYS A 44 13.23 -0.33 1.05
C CYS A 44 14.69 0.06 1.28
N VAL A 45 15.09 0.37 2.52
CA VAL A 45 16.45 0.80 2.84
C VAL A 45 17.46 -0.36 2.95
N THR A 46 17.00 -1.61 2.88
CA THR A 46 17.93 -2.76 2.98
C THR A 46 18.90 -2.80 1.80
N PRO A 47 20.19 -3.16 2.03
CA PRO A 47 21.18 -3.23 0.96
C PRO A 47 20.77 -4.18 -0.16
N GLY A 48 20.15 -5.32 0.16
CA GLY A 48 19.72 -6.30 -0.83
C GLY A 48 18.67 -5.75 -1.79
N ASN A 49 17.62 -5.11 -1.26
CA ASN A 49 16.59 -4.48 -2.09
C ASN A 49 17.16 -3.34 -2.94
N GLN A 50 18.06 -2.52 -2.37
CA GLN A 50 18.67 -1.41 -3.10
C GLN A 50 19.62 -1.88 -4.20
N MET A 51 20.35 -2.98 -4.00
CA MET A 51 21.17 -3.60 -5.06
C MET A 51 20.31 -4.14 -6.19
N GLU A 52 19.20 -4.83 -5.89
CA GLU A 52 18.28 -5.31 -6.93
C GLU A 52 17.66 -4.14 -7.70
N HIS A 53 17.22 -3.10 -6.98
CA HIS A 53 16.65 -1.90 -7.59
C HIS A 53 17.66 -1.20 -8.50
N PHE A 54 18.90 -1.03 -8.03
CA PHE A 54 19.98 -0.44 -8.82
C PHE A 54 20.31 -1.30 -10.05
N TYR A 55 20.33 -2.63 -9.92
CA TYR A 55 20.54 -3.53 -11.05
C TYR A 55 19.45 -3.39 -12.12
N ARG A 56 18.17 -3.24 -11.73
CA ARG A 56 17.05 -3.13 -12.66
C ARG A 56 16.92 -1.73 -13.29
N TYR A 57 17.14 -0.68 -12.52
CA TYR A 57 16.79 0.70 -12.92
C TYR A 57 17.99 1.64 -13.02
N GLY A 58 19.19 1.21 -12.66
CA GLY A 58 20.42 2.02 -12.71
C GLY A 58 20.49 3.14 -11.65
N GLN A 59 19.58 3.15 -10.68
CA GLN A 59 19.52 4.15 -9.62
C GLN A 59 19.08 3.54 -8.29
N VAL A 60 19.54 4.14 -7.19
CA VAL A 60 19.12 3.77 -5.83
C VAL A 60 17.76 4.42 -5.56
N ASP A 61 16.84 3.69 -4.92
CA ASP A 61 15.54 4.24 -4.52
C ASP A 61 15.73 5.11 -3.27
N GLU A 62 15.23 6.34 -3.30
CA GLU A 62 15.28 7.24 -2.14
C GLU A 62 14.27 6.85 -1.04
N CYS A 63 13.40 5.87 -1.29
CA CYS A 63 12.38 5.38 -0.36
C CYS A 63 11.39 6.46 0.12
N LYS A 64 11.36 7.65 -0.51
CA LYS A 64 10.52 8.79 -0.09
C LYS A 64 9.05 8.42 -0.05
N PHE A 65 8.58 7.61 -1.00
CA PHE A 65 7.19 7.19 -1.07
C PHE A 65 6.78 6.27 0.09
N THR A 66 7.58 5.25 0.40
CA THR A 66 7.27 4.31 1.49
C THR A 66 7.31 5.01 2.85
N TRP A 67 8.30 5.88 3.07
CA TRP A 67 8.40 6.70 4.28
C TRP A 67 7.23 7.67 4.43
N LYS A 68 6.80 8.31 3.33
CA LYS A 68 5.60 9.17 3.31
C LYS A 68 4.37 8.37 3.75
N ASN A 69 4.16 7.18 3.19
CA ASN A 69 2.99 6.36 3.54
C ASN A 69 3.02 5.88 4.99
N MET A 70 4.20 5.51 5.50
CA MET A 70 4.38 5.17 6.91
C MET A 70 3.98 6.35 7.80
N TYR A 71 4.50 7.55 7.54
CA TYR A 71 4.16 8.75 8.32
C TYR A 71 2.67 9.09 8.24
N LEU A 72 2.07 9.02 7.05
CA LEU A 72 0.64 9.24 6.86
C LEU A 72 -0.19 8.24 7.65
N CYS A 73 0.17 6.95 7.64
CA CYS A 73 -0.53 5.93 8.41
C CYS A 73 -0.45 6.20 9.92
N TYR A 74 0.75 6.47 10.45
CA TYR A 74 0.91 6.79 11.88
C TYR A 74 0.14 8.04 12.28
N ARG A 75 0.12 9.06 11.43
CA ARG A 75 -0.64 10.28 11.69
C ARG A 75 -2.14 10.01 11.70
N ALA A 76 -2.63 9.24 10.73
CA ALA A 76 -4.02 8.86 10.60
C ALA A 76 -4.50 7.96 11.77
N SER A 77 -3.63 7.10 12.31
CA SER A 77 -3.99 6.23 13.44
C SER A 77 -4.22 6.97 14.76
N MET A 78 -3.73 8.20 14.88
CA MET A 78 -3.97 9.07 16.05
C MET A 78 -5.22 9.95 15.90
N MET A 79 -5.91 9.89 14.75
CA MET A 79 -7.08 10.72 14.45
C MET A 79 -8.40 9.97 14.66
N ASP A 80 -9.44 10.71 15.03
CA ASP A 80 -10.83 10.24 15.02
C ASP A 80 -11.23 9.79 13.60
N GLU A 81 -12.20 8.86 13.49
CA GLU A 81 -12.59 8.26 12.21
C GLU A 81 -12.94 9.30 11.13
N GLU A 82 -13.79 10.26 11.44
CA GLU A 82 -14.25 11.29 10.49
C GLU A 82 -13.08 12.13 9.97
N LYS A 83 -12.25 12.62 10.89
CA LYS A 83 -11.04 13.40 10.56
C LYS A 83 -10.01 12.58 9.79
N ARG A 84 -9.94 11.27 10.06
CA ARG A 84 -9.02 10.36 9.40
C ARG A 84 -9.40 10.20 7.94
N GLN A 85 -10.67 9.93 7.65
CA GLN A 85 -11.15 9.83 6.27
C GLN A 85 -10.88 11.13 5.52
N ASP A 86 -11.18 12.28 6.13
CA ASP A 86 -10.88 13.59 5.53
C ASP A 86 -9.39 13.85 5.32
N PHE A 87 -8.53 13.44 6.26
CA PHE A 87 -7.08 13.59 6.16
C PHE A 87 -6.46 12.68 5.08
N LEU A 88 -7.04 11.50 4.88
CA LEU A 88 -6.57 10.52 3.91
C LEU A 88 -7.07 10.80 2.49
N LYS A 89 -8.10 11.63 2.31
CA LYS A 89 -8.51 12.13 0.99
C LYS A 89 -7.31 12.73 0.26
N ASP A 90 -7.18 12.43 -1.02
CA ASP A 90 -6.07 12.85 -1.90
C ASP A 90 -4.69 12.28 -1.54
N THR A 91 -4.61 11.35 -0.58
CA THR A 91 -3.36 10.64 -0.26
C THR A 91 -3.31 9.28 -0.96
N PRO A 92 -2.13 8.66 -1.11
CA PRO A 92 -2.02 7.28 -1.59
C PRO A 92 -2.73 6.25 -0.70
N LEU A 93 -3.13 6.65 0.51
CA LEU A 93 -3.83 5.82 1.47
C LEU A 93 -5.36 6.00 1.45
N ASP A 94 -5.89 6.82 0.54
CA ASP A 94 -7.32 7.01 0.39
C ASP A 94 -8.02 5.68 0.05
N ALA A 95 -9.12 5.38 0.75
CA ALA A 95 -9.98 4.24 0.48
C ALA A 95 -10.70 4.37 -0.88
N SER A 96 -10.84 5.57 -1.43
CA SER A 96 -11.42 5.74 -2.77
C SER A 96 -10.52 5.18 -3.88
N ASN A 97 -9.20 5.09 -3.65
CA ASN A 97 -8.27 4.57 -4.63
C ASN A 97 -8.46 3.07 -4.82
N SER A 98 -8.74 2.66 -6.05
CA SER A 98 -8.76 1.26 -6.45
C SER A 98 -7.37 0.82 -6.93
N PRO A 99 -7.01 -0.46 -6.77
CA PRO A 99 -5.81 -1.01 -7.37
C PRO A 99 -5.91 -0.95 -8.90
N HIS A 100 -4.78 -1.18 -9.58
CA HIS A 100 -4.74 -1.20 -11.03
C HIS A 100 -5.74 -2.22 -11.60
N VAL A 101 -6.37 -1.91 -12.75
CA VAL A 101 -7.46 -2.73 -13.32
C VAL A 101 -7.02 -4.16 -13.64
N THR A 102 -5.74 -4.37 -13.98
CA THR A 102 -5.19 -5.70 -14.29
C THR A 102 -4.99 -6.60 -13.07
N ASP A 103 -5.31 -6.12 -11.88
CA ASP A 103 -5.02 -6.78 -10.62
C ASP A 103 -6.21 -7.55 -10.05
N VAL A 104 -7.41 -7.31 -10.62
CA VAL A 104 -8.60 -8.11 -10.36
C VAL A 104 -8.45 -9.43 -11.10
N TRP A 105 -7.82 -10.40 -10.46
CA TRP A 105 -7.80 -11.78 -10.94
C TRP A 105 -9.09 -12.47 -10.51
N GLU A 106 -10.02 -12.63 -11.44
CA GLU A 106 -11.17 -13.51 -11.22
C GLU A 106 -10.67 -14.96 -11.21
N LYS A 107 -11.03 -15.70 -10.16
CA LYS A 107 -10.75 -17.13 -10.10
C LYS A 107 -11.43 -17.80 -11.28
N LYS A 108 -10.64 -18.36 -12.21
CA LYS A 108 -11.19 -19.20 -13.26
C LYS A 108 -11.85 -20.42 -12.62
N GLU A 109 -13.16 -20.54 -12.79
CA GLU A 109 -13.91 -21.72 -12.35
C GLU A 109 -13.60 -22.94 -13.21
N VAL A 110 -13.34 -22.71 -14.50
CA VAL A 110 -12.97 -23.75 -15.46
C VAL A 110 -11.60 -23.46 -16.05
N PRO A 111 -10.75 -24.50 -16.19
CA PRO A 111 -9.48 -24.34 -16.87
C PRO A 111 -9.72 -23.99 -18.34
N GLY A 112 -8.96 -23.00 -18.84
CA GLY A 112 -9.00 -22.62 -20.24
C GLY A 112 -8.12 -23.54 -21.06
N TRP A 113 -8.64 -24.70 -21.42
CA TRP A 113 -8.17 -25.54 -22.53
C TRP A 113 -9.37 -26.01 -23.34
#